data_AF-A0A953DHN3-F1
#
_entry.id   AF-A0A953DHN3-F1
#
_cell.length_a   1.000
_cell.length_b   1.000
_cell.length_c   1.000
_cell.angle_alpha   90.00
_cell.angle_beta   90.00
_cell.angle_gamma   90.00
#
_symmetry.space_group_name_H-M   'P 1'
#
loop_
_entity.id
_entity.type
_entity.pdbx_description
1 polymer ?
#
loop_
_entity_poly.entity_id
_entity_poly.type
_entity_poly.pdbx_seq_one_letter_code
_entity_poly.pdbx_strand_id
1 'polypeptide(L)'
;FGDAHFGDLSWRALLAGRPLFGWGGVFRAVEPILAIDMVVRDDTADAFRGDRAVQGVAALRFNVDADRNLGVYAVYRQQRGEGVTDGGRATDAFIIDVAGRWRWANPRHDTESKLGFEAALIRGTTTLVRSDTAPVVGLRQFGAALKGSVRVRSWEGYLDLGYASGDQNPYDTTLDAFRFDADYRAGLILFQELMAWQSARTFARATDPELVGYPPEGAELLPTRGAVSGAAYVFPRVRNGVRDWLDIYGGPLIALSTAAMADPFNTRISGGTPRNALGGVPGRYLGTELDLGVQARMTPVAGMAVSATAEGGYLVPGAAFALADGRTLGPIAAARVRLGVRF
;
A
#
# COMPACT_ATOMS: atom_id res chain seq x y z
N PHE A 1 12.25 6.43 -1.81
CA PHE A 1 11.86 6.14 -0.41
C PHE A 1 11.48 4.66 -0.31
N GLY A 2 12.01 3.90 0.65
CA GLY A 2 11.59 2.51 0.92
C GLY A 2 12.66 1.66 1.62
N ASP A 3 12.36 1.20 2.84
CA ASP A 3 12.95 0.00 3.44
C ASP A 3 11.78 -0.94 3.73
N ALA A 4 12.00 -2.26 3.59
CA ALA A 4 11.00 -3.25 3.93
C ALA A 4 11.03 -3.50 5.45
N HIS A 5 9.90 -3.30 6.11
CA HIS A 5 9.75 -3.51 7.57
C HIS A 5 8.72 -4.59 7.90
N PHE A 6 7.85 -4.91 6.95
CA PHE A 6 6.77 -5.88 7.11
C PHE A 6 7.02 -7.08 6.21
N GLY A 7 6.42 -8.22 6.56
CA GLY A 7 6.57 -9.43 5.80
C GLY A 7 5.68 -10.54 6.33
N ASP A 8 5.24 -11.37 5.40
CA ASP A 8 4.41 -12.54 5.66
C ASP A 8 5.27 -13.80 5.72
N LEU A 9 4.82 -14.78 6.49
CA LEU A 9 5.42 -16.10 6.60
C LEU A 9 4.42 -17.15 6.15
N SER A 10 4.80 -17.97 5.18
CA SER A 10 3.98 -19.06 4.67
C SER A 10 4.83 -20.26 4.25
N TRP A 11 4.21 -21.44 4.24
CA TRP A 11 4.73 -22.63 3.58
C TRP A 11 4.04 -22.79 2.24
N ARG A 12 4.82 -22.91 1.16
CA ARG A 12 4.32 -22.94 -0.22
C ARG A 12 4.77 -24.21 -0.92
N ALA A 13 3.82 -24.95 -1.48
CA ALA A 13 4.07 -25.94 -2.52
C ALA A 13 3.75 -25.31 -3.88
N LEU A 14 4.73 -25.27 -4.79
CA LEU A 14 4.62 -24.55 -6.06
C LEU A 14 5.05 -25.42 -7.24
N LEU A 15 4.24 -25.38 -8.30
CA LEU A 15 4.54 -25.92 -9.61
C LEU A 15 4.54 -24.77 -10.63
N ALA A 16 5.69 -24.49 -11.21
CA ALA A 16 5.85 -23.51 -12.27
C ALA A 16 6.65 -24.10 -13.42
N GLY A 17 6.28 -23.77 -14.65
CA GLY A 17 7.01 -24.25 -15.81
C GLY A 17 6.51 -23.65 -17.12
N ARG A 18 7.20 -23.96 -18.21
CA ARG A 18 6.86 -23.49 -19.56
C ARG A 18 6.52 -24.68 -20.47
N PRO A 19 5.36 -25.33 -20.25
CA PRO A 19 5.03 -26.58 -20.96
C PRO A 19 4.92 -26.38 -22.48
N LEU A 20 4.64 -25.15 -22.93
CA LEU A 20 4.48 -24.81 -24.35
C LEU A 20 5.78 -24.28 -24.99
N PHE A 21 6.92 -24.36 -24.32
CA PHE A 21 8.19 -23.81 -24.81
C PHE A 21 8.61 -24.41 -26.17
N GLY A 22 8.32 -25.70 -26.38
CA GLY A 22 8.63 -26.41 -27.63
C GLY A 22 7.87 -25.90 -28.85
N TRP A 23 6.74 -25.21 -28.67
CA TRP A 23 5.90 -24.72 -29.77
C TRP A 23 6.43 -23.44 -30.43
N GLY A 24 7.47 -22.82 -29.85
CA GLY A 24 8.10 -21.62 -30.42
C GLY A 24 7.24 -20.36 -30.34
N GLY A 25 7.76 -19.26 -30.90
CA GLY A 25 7.05 -17.97 -30.93
C GLY A 25 6.65 -17.46 -29.54
N VAL A 26 5.42 -16.94 -29.43
CA VAL A 26 4.86 -16.38 -28.19
C VAL A 26 4.68 -17.41 -27.07
N PHE A 27 4.56 -18.70 -27.39
CA PHE A 27 4.34 -19.75 -26.41
C PHE A 27 5.55 -19.99 -25.48
N ARG A 28 6.75 -19.58 -25.90
CA ARG A 28 7.96 -19.60 -25.06
C ARG A 28 7.92 -18.63 -23.88
N ALA A 29 7.10 -17.58 -23.99
CA ALA A 29 6.94 -16.57 -22.95
C ALA A 29 5.88 -16.97 -21.91
N VAL A 30 5.08 -18.00 -22.18
CA VAL A 30 3.94 -18.40 -21.34
C VAL A 30 4.41 -19.34 -20.23
N GLU A 31 4.17 -18.93 -18.99
CA GLU A 31 4.58 -19.65 -17.79
C GLU A 31 3.38 -19.75 -16.82
N PRO A 32 2.59 -20.83 -16.89
CA PRO A 32 1.59 -21.14 -15.89
C PRO A 32 2.25 -21.51 -14.56
N ILE A 33 1.60 -21.09 -13.47
CA ILE A 33 2.02 -21.34 -12.09
C ILE A 33 0.81 -21.78 -11.29
N LEU A 34 0.95 -22.86 -10.53
CA LEU A 34 -0.01 -23.30 -9.54
C LEU A 34 0.69 -23.42 -8.20
N ALA A 35 0.06 -22.96 -7.13
CA ALA A 35 0.59 -23.15 -5.79
C ALA A 35 -0.51 -23.35 -4.75
N ILE A 36 -0.12 -23.93 -3.62
CA ILE A 36 -0.94 -24.00 -2.41
C ILE A 36 -0.09 -23.48 -1.26
N ASP A 37 -0.65 -22.55 -0.50
CA ASP A 37 0.02 -21.95 0.65
C ASP A 37 -0.70 -22.27 1.94
N MET A 38 0.07 -22.58 2.98
CA MET A 38 -0.36 -22.53 4.36
C MET A 38 0.26 -21.28 5.00
N VAL A 39 -0.58 -20.35 5.41
CA VAL A 39 -0.14 -19.10 6.02
C VAL A 39 0.22 -19.37 7.47
N VAL A 40 1.45 -19.04 7.84
CA VAL A 40 1.96 -19.16 9.22
C VAL A 40 1.69 -17.86 9.97
N ARG A 41 1.99 -16.72 9.35
CA ARG A 41 1.75 -15.40 9.93
C ARG A 41 1.63 -14.33 8.85
N ASP A 42 0.57 -13.53 8.91
CA ASP A 42 0.41 -12.30 8.13
C ASP A 42 -0.33 -11.24 8.98
N ASP A 43 -0.80 -10.16 8.34
CA ASP A 43 -1.55 -9.08 9.00
C ASP A 43 -2.88 -9.50 9.64
N THR A 44 -3.44 -10.64 9.25
CA THR A 44 -4.80 -11.07 9.60
C THR A 44 -4.88 -12.47 10.21
N ALA A 45 -3.83 -13.28 10.08
CA ALA A 45 -3.75 -14.65 10.58
C ALA A 45 -2.42 -14.91 11.30
N ASP A 46 -2.49 -15.58 12.45
CA ASP A 46 -1.33 -16.07 13.19
C ASP A 46 -1.54 -17.53 13.63
N ALA A 47 -0.84 -18.46 12.97
CA ALA A 47 -0.96 -19.89 13.25
C ALA A 47 -0.52 -20.25 14.67
N PHE A 48 0.36 -19.47 15.29
CA PHE A 48 0.75 -19.68 16.69
C PHE A 48 -0.33 -19.24 17.68
N ARG A 49 -1.33 -18.46 17.23
CA ARG A 49 -2.54 -18.10 18.00
C ARG A 49 -3.73 -18.99 17.66
N GLY A 50 -3.53 -20.02 16.85
CA GLY A 50 -4.57 -20.99 16.46
C GLY A 50 -5.27 -20.69 15.13
N ASP A 51 -4.93 -19.59 14.45
CA ASP A 51 -5.54 -19.30 13.14
C ASP A 51 -5.09 -20.33 12.08
N ARG A 52 -6.02 -20.68 11.19
CA ARG A 52 -5.76 -21.56 10.06
C ARG A 52 -6.12 -20.81 8.78
N ALA A 53 -5.11 -20.51 7.97
CA ALA A 53 -5.30 -19.87 6.67
C ALA A 53 -4.60 -20.66 5.56
N VAL A 54 -5.37 -21.02 4.54
CA VAL A 54 -4.92 -21.76 3.36
C VAL A 54 -5.26 -20.97 2.10
N GLN A 55 -4.36 -20.99 1.12
CA GLN A 55 -4.55 -20.29 -0.15
C GLN A 55 -4.32 -21.25 -1.32
N GLY A 56 -5.24 -21.25 -2.28
CA GLY A 56 -5.05 -21.84 -3.60
C GLY A 56 -4.67 -20.74 -4.58
N VAL A 57 -3.58 -20.94 -5.31
CA VAL A 57 -2.97 -19.95 -6.19
C VAL A 57 -2.92 -20.45 -7.63
N ALA A 58 -3.35 -19.62 -8.56
CA ALA A 58 -3.16 -19.83 -9.99
C ALA A 58 -2.64 -18.54 -10.64
N ALA A 59 -1.59 -18.64 -11.46
CA ALA A 59 -1.04 -17.51 -12.18
C ALA A 59 -0.60 -17.87 -13.59
N LEU A 60 -0.58 -16.84 -14.42
CA LEU A 60 -0.08 -16.89 -15.79
C LEU A 60 0.86 -15.71 -16.00
N ARG A 61 2.12 -16.01 -16.33
CA ARG A 61 3.11 -15.00 -16.69
C ARG A 61 3.43 -15.07 -18.17
N PHE A 62 3.53 -13.89 -18.77
CA PHE A 62 4.01 -13.64 -20.12
C PHE A 62 5.36 -12.92 -20.01
N ASN A 63 6.44 -13.69 -20.01
CA ASN A 63 7.81 -13.19 -19.90
C ASN A 63 8.45 -13.17 -21.29
N VAL A 64 8.35 -12.05 -22.00
CA VAL A 64 8.98 -11.91 -23.34
C VAL A 64 10.50 -11.85 -23.18
N ASP A 65 10.97 -11.04 -22.23
CA ASP A 65 12.37 -10.94 -21.81
C ASP A 65 12.46 -10.35 -20.39
N ALA A 66 13.68 -10.01 -19.94
CA ALA A 66 13.90 -9.43 -18.63
C ALA A 66 13.23 -8.05 -18.44
N ASP A 67 13.02 -7.31 -19.52
CA ASP A 67 12.56 -5.93 -19.54
C ASP A 67 11.06 -5.80 -19.84
N ARG A 68 10.42 -6.86 -20.35
CA ARG A 68 9.02 -6.89 -20.77
C ARG A 68 8.32 -8.11 -20.21
N ASN A 69 7.50 -7.89 -19.18
CA ASN A 69 6.63 -8.93 -18.64
C ASN A 69 5.26 -8.41 -18.24
N LEU A 70 4.31 -9.34 -18.25
CA LEU A 70 2.95 -9.19 -17.78
C LEU A 70 2.59 -10.45 -17.01
N GLY A 71 1.87 -10.31 -15.91
CA GLY A 71 1.40 -11.42 -15.10
C GLY A 71 -0.04 -11.17 -14.66
N VAL A 72 -0.80 -12.24 -14.58
CA VAL A 72 -2.07 -12.29 -13.86
C VAL A 72 -1.94 -13.36 -12.80
N TYR A 73 -2.40 -13.06 -11.60
CA TYR A 73 -2.34 -13.92 -10.43
C TYR A 73 -3.71 -13.93 -9.76
N ALA A 74 -4.19 -15.11 -9.38
CA ALA A 74 -5.47 -15.29 -8.72
C ALA A 74 -5.30 -16.18 -7.48
N VAL A 75 -5.98 -15.81 -6.40
CA VAL A 75 -5.94 -16.52 -5.12
C VAL A 75 -7.35 -16.77 -4.64
N TYR A 76 -7.60 -17.98 -4.18
CA TYR A 76 -8.70 -18.23 -3.27
C TYR A 76 -8.13 -18.49 -1.87
N ARG A 77 -8.49 -17.64 -0.91
CA ARG A 77 -8.09 -17.73 0.50
C ARG A 77 -9.26 -18.20 1.34
N GLN A 78 -9.01 -19.20 2.16
CA GLN A 78 -9.90 -19.63 3.24
C GLN A 78 -9.15 -19.48 4.57
N GLN A 79 -9.73 -18.74 5.50
CA GLN A 79 -9.18 -18.50 6.83
C GLN A 79 -10.23 -18.76 7.91
N ARG A 80 -9.84 -19.42 9.00
CA ARG A 80 -10.67 -19.71 10.18
C ARG A 80 -9.83 -19.53 11.45
N GLY A 81 -10.34 -18.83 12.45
CA GLY A 81 -9.72 -18.68 13.77
C GLY A 81 -10.13 -19.80 14.74
N GLU A 82 -9.27 -20.08 15.72
CA GLU A 82 -9.53 -21.06 16.79
C GLU A 82 -10.21 -20.40 18.01
N GLY A 83 -11.06 -21.15 18.72
CA GLY A 83 -11.57 -20.76 20.04
C GLY A 83 -12.81 -19.86 20.08
N VAL A 84 -13.50 -19.59 18.96
CA VAL A 84 -14.77 -18.85 18.96
C VAL A 84 -15.92 -19.81 18.69
N THR A 85 -16.72 -20.09 19.72
CA THR A 85 -17.77 -21.12 19.73
C THR A 85 -19.00 -20.78 18.87
N ASP A 86 -19.09 -19.56 18.36
CA ASP A 86 -20.33 -19.00 17.78
C ASP A 86 -20.21 -18.64 16.29
N GLY A 87 -19.34 -19.34 15.53
CA GLY A 87 -19.09 -19.03 14.11
C GLY A 87 -18.00 -17.97 13.92
N GLY A 88 -16.81 -18.29 14.40
CA GLY A 88 -15.65 -17.41 14.62
C GLY A 88 -15.10 -16.58 13.45
N ARG A 89 -14.00 -15.88 13.77
CA ARG A 89 -13.15 -15.12 12.84
C ARG A 89 -12.88 -15.94 11.58
N ALA A 90 -13.55 -15.59 10.48
CA ALA A 90 -13.51 -16.34 9.24
C ALA A 90 -13.44 -15.39 8.07
N THR A 91 -12.68 -15.77 7.04
CA THR A 91 -12.59 -15.04 5.78
C THR A 91 -12.54 -16.03 4.64
N ASP A 92 -13.38 -15.80 3.63
CA ASP A 92 -13.32 -16.47 2.34
C ASP A 92 -13.18 -15.39 1.27
N ALA A 93 -12.03 -15.31 0.63
CA ALA A 93 -11.70 -14.22 -0.28
C ALA A 93 -11.12 -14.75 -1.59
N PHE A 94 -11.55 -14.14 -2.69
CA PHE A 94 -10.97 -14.28 -4.01
C PHE A 94 -10.23 -12.99 -4.36
N ILE A 95 -8.94 -13.13 -4.66
CA ILE A 95 -8.05 -12.04 -5.03
C ILE A 95 -7.64 -12.23 -6.47
N ILE A 96 -7.75 -11.19 -7.29
CA ILE A 96 -7.13 -11.13 -8.62
C ILE A 96 -6.14 -9.98 -8.61
N ASP A 97 -4.92 -10.25 -9.06
CA ASP A 97 -3.89 -9.27 -9.29
C ASP A 97 -3.40 -9.30 -10.75
N VAL A 98 -3.13 -8.12 -11.31
CA VAL A 98 -2.52 -7.96 -12.63
C VAL A 98 -1.36 -7.00 -12.51
N ALA A 99 -0.17 -7.44 -12.92
CA ALA A 99 1.04 -6.62 -12.87
C ALA A 99 1.83 -6.71 -14.17
N GLY A 100 2.49 -5.63 -14.54
CA GLY A 100 3.33 -5.60 -15.73
C GLY A 100 4.46 -4.60 -15.63
N ARG A 101 5.55 -4.88 -16.36
CA ARG A 101 6.69 -3.97 -16.50
C ARG A 101 7.21 -3.94 -17.93
N TRP A 102 7.62 -2.75 -18.35
CA TRP A 102 8.26 -2.48 -19.62
C TRP A 102 9.43 -1.54 -19.43
N ARG A 103 10.52 -1.81 -20.14
CA ARG A 103 11.65 -0.91 -20.30
C ARG A 103 11.96 -0.74 -21.78
N TRP A 104 12.16 0.49 -22.19
CA TRP A 104 12.55 0.87 -23.54
C TRP A 104 13.81 1.70 -23.48
N ALA A 105 14.82 1.32 -24.25
CA ALA A 105 16.05 2.10 -24.40
C ALA A 105 16.18 2.55 -25.86
N ASN A 106 16.48 3.83 -26.06
CA ASN A 106 16.82 4.39 -27.36
C ASN A 106 18.25 4.94 -27.32
N PRO A 107 19.25 4.13 -27.75
CA PRO A 107 20.66 4.54 -27.73
C PRO A 107 20.95 5.78 -28.58
N ARG A 108 20.19 6.02 -29.66
CA ARG A 108 20.40 7.18 -30.54
C ARG A 108 20.14 8.51 -29.86
N HIS A 109 19.32 8.52 -28.81
CA HIS A 109 18.94 9.74 -28.08
C HIS A 109 19.35 9.71 -26.61
N ASP A 110 20.18 8.74 -26.19
CA ASP A 110 20.54 8.52 -24.78
C ASP A 110 19.32 8.60 -23.84
N THR A 111 18.25 7.93 -24.27
CA THR A 111 16.95 7.97 -23.59
C THR A 111 16.57 6.58 -23.11
N GLU A 112 16.09 6.50 -21.88
CA GLU A 112 15.59 5.28 -21.28
C GLU A 112 14.25 5.55 -20.60
N SER A 113 13.24 4.76 -20.96
CA SER A 113 11.91 4.85 -20.38
C SER A 113 11.55 3.55 -19.65
N LYS A 114 10.87 3.67 -18.52
CA LYS A 114 10.35 2.55 -17.74
C LYS A 114 8.88 2.78 -17.43
N LEU A 115 8.10 1.71 -17.43
CA LEU A 115 6.71 1.70 -17.00
C LEU A 115 6.46 0.42 -16.21
N GLY A 116 5.85 0.54 -15.05
CA GLY A 116 5.32 -0.56 -14.26
C GLY A 116 3.92 -0.23 -13.78
N PHE A 117 3.07 -1.24 -13.68
CA PHE A 117 1.78 -1.12 -13.02
C PHE A 117 1.42 -2.40 -12.26
N GLU A 118 0.52 -2.26 -11.31
CA GLU A 118 -0.10 -3.35 -10.55
C GLU A 118 -1.54 -2.95 -10.22
N ALA A 119 -2.47 -3.90 -10.26
CA ALA A 119 -3.86 -3.68 -9.91
C ALA A 119 -4.46 -4.95 -9.29
N ALA A 120 -5.09 -4.79 -8.14
CA ALA A 120 -5.66 -5.87 -7.35
C ALA A 120 -7.14 -5.64 -7.06
N LEU A 121 -7.92 -6.72 -7.11
CA LEU A 121 -9.33 -6.78 -6.75
C LEU A 121 -9.52 -7.88 -5.70
N ILE A 122 -10.17 -7.55 -4.59
CA ILE A 122 -10.52 -8.50 -3.53
C ILE A 122 -12.05 -8.57 -3.42
N ARG A 123 -12.59 -9.78 -3.52
CA ARG A 123 -14.03 -10.08 -3.38
C ARG A 123 -14.20 -11.24 -2.41
N GLY A 124 -15.30 -11.28 -1.65
CA GLY A 124 -15.54 -12.39 -0.74
C GLY A 124 -16.38 -12.01 0.45
N THR A 125 -16.19 -12.71 1.57
CA THR A 125 -16.86 -12.44 2.84
C THR A 125 -15.89 -12.58 4.00
N THR A 126 -16.17 -11.86 5.08
CA THR A 126 -15.43 -11.98 6.34
C THR A 126 -16.34 -11.76 7.54
N THR A 127 -15.98 -12.35 8.67
CA THR A 127 -16.53 -12.05 10.00
C THR A 127 -15.52 -11.29 10.87
N LEU A 128 -14.31 -10.98 10.35
CA LEU A 128 -13.25 -10.32 11.12
C LEU A 128 -13.60 -8.91 11.59
N VAL A 129 -14.47 -8.21 10.87
CA VAL A 129 -14.93 -6.84 11.16
C VAL A 129 -16.44 -6.81 11.43
N ARG A 130 -16.98 -7.91 11.95
CA ARG A 130 -18.43 -8.04 12.18
C ARG A 130 -18.94 -7.06 13.23
N SER A 131 -20.22 -6.72 13.11
CA SER A 131 -20.97 -5.96 14.11
C SER A 131 -22.32 -6.63 14.38
N ASP A 132 -23.03 -6.17 15.41
CA ASP A 132 -24.38 -6.67 15.75
C ASP A 132 -25.35 -6.56 14.57
N THR A 133 -25.16 -5.55 13.71
CA THR A 133 -25.99 -5.31 12.52
C THR A 133 -25.44 -5.95 11.25
N ALA A 134 -24.18 -6.40 11.24
CA ALA A 134 -23.51 -7.02 10.11
C ALA A 134 -22.64 -8.20 10.58
N PRO A 135 -23.23 -9.37 10.89
CA PRO A 135 -22.49 -10.55 11.37
C PRO A 135 -21.56 -11.15 10.31
N VAL A 136 -21.85 -10.90 9.03
CA VAL A 136 -21.02 -11.26 7.87
C VAL A 136 -20.91 -10.04 6.98
N VAL A 137 -19.68 -9.67 6.62
CA VAL A 137 -19.37 -8.49 5.80
C VAL A 137 -18.83 -8.94 4.45
N GLY A 138 -19.37 -8.38 3.37
CA GLY A 138 -18.91 -8.63 2.00
C GLY A 138 -17.65 -7.83 1.68
N LEU A 139 -16.60 -8.49 1.18
CA LEU A 139 -15.36 -7.84 0.75
C LEU A 139 -15.49 -7.31 -0.66
N ARG A 140 -15.12 -6.05 -0.88
CA ARG A 140 -15.23 -5.38 -2.19
C ARG A 140 -14.14 -4.32 -2.42
N GLN A 141 -12.89 -4.74 -2.44
CA GLN A 141 -11.76 -3.81 -2.40
C GLN A 141 -11.03 -3.76 -3.74
N PHE A 142 -10.56 -2.58 -4.14
CA PHE A 142 -9.80 -2.37 -5.36
C PHE A 142 -8.63 -1.42 -5.13
N GLY A 143 -7.45 -1.80 -5.63
CA GLY A 143 -6.26 -0.97 -5.61
C GLY A 143 -5.52 -1.03 -6.94
N ALA A 144 -4.85 0.07 -7.31
CA ALA A 144 -3.99 0.11 -8.49
C ALA A 144 -2.86 1.11 -8.31
N ALA A 145 -1.67 0.75 -8.78
CA ALA A 145 -0.48 1.60 -8.79
C ALA A 145 0.14 1.64 -10.20
N LEU A 146 0.67 2.78 -10.60
CA LEU A 146 1.40 2.97 -11.84
C LEU A 146 2.67 3.80 -11.58
N LYS A 147 3.81 3.31 -12.04
CA LYS A 147 5.09 4.02 -11.96
C LYS A 147 5.72 4.11 -13.34
N GLY A 148 5.98 5.33 -13.80
CA GLY A 148 6.70 5.61 -15.03
C GLY A 148 7.97 6.41 -14.75
N SER A 149 9.01 6.21 -15.56
CA SER A 149 10.15 7.13 -15.63
C SER A 149 10.68 7.31 -17.04
N VAL A 150 11.26 8.48 -17.30
CA VAL A 150 11.97 8.80 -18.54
C VAL A 150 13.28 9.50 -18.15
N ARG A 151 14.40 8.87 -18.50
CA ARG A 151 15.75 9.39 -18.31
C ARG A 151 16.28 9.92 -19.64
N VAL A 152 16.78 11.15 -19.61
CA VAL A 152 17.47 11.81 -20.73
C VAL A 152 18.76 12.41 -20.16
N ARG A 153 19.91 11.84 -20.53
CA ARG A 153 21.22 12.22 -19.97
C ARG A 153 21.22 12.14 -18.43
N SER A 154 21.53 13.26 -17.76
CA SER A 154 21.58 13.38 -16.29
C SER A 154 20.23 13.64 -15.64
N TRP A 155 19.16 13.85 -16.41
CA TRP A 155 17.82 14.13 -15.90
C TRP A 155 16.94 12.89 -15.99
N GLU A 156 16.14 12.63 -14.96
CA GLU A 156 15.10 11.61 -14.98
C GLU A 156 13.80 12.18 -14.40
N GLY A 157 12.73 12.15 -15.20
CA GLY A 157 11.38 12.44 -14.74
C GLY A 157 10.70 11.14 -14.30
N TYR A 158 9.97 11.19 -13.20
CA TYR A 158 9.16 10.09 -12.69
C TYR A 158 7.72 10.53 -12.54
N LEU A 159 6.80 9.59 -12.74
CA LEU A 159 5.39 9.74 -12.41
C LEU A 159 4.96 8.51 -11.61
N ASP A 160 4.42 8.73 -10.42
CA ASP A 160 3.87 7.70 -9.55
C ASP A 160 2.41 8.04 -9.28
N LEU A 161 1.51 7.13 -9.64
CA LEU A 161 0.07 7.24 -9.46
C LEU A 161 -0.40 6.06 -8.62
N GLY A 162 -1.33 6.32 -7.71
CA GLY A 162 -1.96 5.25 -6.95
C GLY A 162 -3.43 5.55 -6.68
N TYR A 163 -4.21 4.48 -6.58
CA TYR A 163 -5.61 4.49 -6.20
C TYR A 163 -5.86 3.32 -5.26
N ALA A 164 -6.46 3.58 -4.11
CA ALA A 164 -6.98 2.60 -3.17
C ALA A 164 -8.43 2.97 -2.85
N SER A 165 -9.36 2.04 -3.06
CA SER A 165 -10.77 2.26 -2.70
C SER A 165 -10.90 2.55 -1.20
N GLY A 166 -11.84 3.41 -0.86
CA GLY A 166 -12.14 3.79 0.52
C GLY A 166 -13.54 3.30 0.88
N ASP A 167 -13.79 3.20 2.18
CA ASP A 167 -15.09 2.84 2.70
C ASP A 167 -15.81 4.11 3.18
N GLN A 168 -17.01 4.35 2.65
CA GLN A 168 -17.81 5.52 3.02
C GLN A 168 -18.71 5.25 4.22
N ASN A 169 -19.08 3.98 4.47
CA ASN A 169 -20.04 3.63 5.50
C ASN A 169 -19.63 2.34 6.22
N PRO A 170 -18.86 2.45 7.32
CA PRO A 170 -18.40 1.28 8.06
C PRO A 170 -19.52 0.52 8.80
N TYR A 171 -20.77 0.99 8.72
CA TYR A 171 -21.95 0.37 9.35
C TYR A 171 -22.81 -0.44 8.38
N ASP A 172 -22.44 -0.51 7.09
CA ASP A 172 -23.15 -1.37 6.15
C ASP A 172 -22.58 -2.81 6.14
N THR A 173 -23.05 -3.61 5.19
CA THR A 173 -22.69 -5.04 5.09
C THR A 173 -21.50 -5.27 4.15
N THR A 174 -20.73 -4.24 3.83
CA THR A 174 -19.59 -4.29 2.91
C THR A 174 -18.35 -3.63 3.48
N LEU A 175 -17.18 -4.13 3.07
CA LEU A 175 -15.88 -3.54 3.35
C LEU A 175 -15.22 -3.21 2.00
N ASP A 176 -15.27 -1.92 1.64
CA ASP A 176 -14.76 -1.42 0.36
C ASP A 176 -13.32 -0.87 0.48
N ALA A 177 -12.82 -0.62 1.68
CA ALA A 177 -11.50 -0.06 1.90
C ALA A 177 -10.38 -1.02 1.44
N PHE A 178 -9.61 -0.61 0.43
CA PHE A 178 -8.39 -1.30 0.01
C PHE A 178 -7.18 -0.64 0.70
N ARG A 179 -6.22 -1.47 1.09
CA ARG A 179 -4.96 -1.04 1.69
C ARG A 179 -3.80 -1.60 0.87
N PHE A 180 -2.90 -0.74 0.43
CA PHE A 180 -1.63 -1.16 -0.19
C PHE A 180 -0.77 -1.88 0.85
N ASP A 181 0.28 -2.56 0.41
CA ASP A 181 1.31 -3.03 1.33
C ASP A 181 1.88 -1.84 2.13
N ALA A 182 2.12 -2.02 3.43
CA ALA A 182 2.64 -0.96 4.30
C ALA A 182 4.06 -0.50 3.93
N ASP A 183 4.81 -1.32 3.19
CA ASP A 183 6.10 -0.96 2.63
C ASP A 183 6.00 -0.23 1.30
N TYR A 184 4.81 -0.12 0.70
CA TYR A 184 4.58 0.77 -0.41
C TYR A 184 4.65 2.23 0.05
N ARG A 185 5.73 2.94 -0.31
CA ARG A 185 5.94 4.33 0.09
C ARG A 185 5.53 5.32 -1.01
N ALA A 186 4.51 6.12 -0.72
CA ALA A 186 4.18 7.36 -1.42
C ALA A 186 4.41 8.53 -0.45
N GLY A 187 5.25 9.49 -0.83
CA GLY A 187 5.64 10.61 0.04
C GLY A 187 6.55 10.23 1.22
N LEU A 188 6.89 11.22 2.04
CA LEU A 188 7.60 11.08 3.31
C LEU A 188 6.68 11.19 4.53
N ILE A 189 5.61 11.99 4.47
CA ILE A 189 4.84 12.47 5.63
C ILE A 189 3.39 12.05 5.56
N LEU A 190 2.69 12.34 4.45
CA LEU A 190 1.23 12.27 4.40
C LEU A 190 0.73 10.89 4.79
N PHE A 191 1.20 9.84 4.12
CA PHE A 191 0.78 8.48 4.41
C PHE A 191 1.54 7.90 5.60
N GLN A 192 2.85 8.09 5.64
CA GLN A 192 3.75 7.41 6.58
C GLN A 192 3.63 7.91 8.02
N GLU A 193 3.36 9.19 8.19
CA GLU A 193 3.31 9.84 9.50
C GLU A 193 1.88 10.24 9.83
N LEU A 194 1.27 11.12 9.02
CA LEU A 194 -0.04 11.69 9.37
C LEU A 194 -1.14 10.64 9.35
N MET A 195 -1.32 9.92 8.24
CA MET A 195 -2.37 8.90 8.13
C MET A 195 -2.11 7.69 9.05
N ALA A 196 -0.85 7.28 9.20
CA ALA A 196 -0.47 6.25 10.15
C ALA A 196 -0.83 6.65 11.58
N TRP A 197 -0.53 7.87 12.00
CA TRP A 197 -0.85 8.37 13.34
C TRP A 197 -2.36 8.52 13.57
N GLN A 198 -3.10 9.04 12.59
CA GLN A 198 -4.57 9.17 12.70
C GLN A 198 -5.23 7.80 12.85
N SER A 199 -4.87 6.82 12.02
CA SER A 199 -5.44 5.47 12.10
C SER A 199 -5.05 4.73 13.39
N ALA A 200 -3.82 4.90 13.87
CA ALA A 200 -3.39 4.39 15.18
C ALA A 200 -4.16 5.02 16.35
N ARG A 201 -4.46 6.32 16.27
CA ARG A 201 -5.30 7.01 17.26
C ARG A 201 -6.74 6.49 17.25
N THR A 202 -7.32 6.26 16.07
CA THR A 202 -8.65 5.65 15.95
C THR A 202 -8.66 4.25 16.57
N PHE A 203 -7.62 3.44 16.35
CA PHE A 203 -7.47 2.14 17.03
C PHE A 203 -7.40 2.28 18.55
N ALA A 204 -6.57 3.18 19.08
CA ALA A 204 -6.45 3.40 20.52
C ALA A 204 -7.79 3.77 21.16
N ARG A 205 -8.60 4.60 20.50
CA ARG A 205 -9.96 4.94 20.96
C ARG A 205 -10.96 3.79 20.83
N ALA A 206 -10.90 3.05 19.72
CA ALA A 206 -11.79 1.93 19.46
C ALA A 206 -11.55 0.75 20.42
N THR A 207 -10.36 0.69 21.04
CA THR A 207 -9.96 -0.37 21.97
C THR A 207 -9.85 0.09 23.42
N ASP A 208 -10.18 1.34 23.71
CA ASP A 208 -10.12 1.90 25.07
C ASP A 208 -11.23 1.27 25.95
N PRO A 209 -10.89 0.48 26.99
CA PRO A 209 -11.86 -0.17 27.85
C PRO A 209 -12.79 0.83 28.56
N GLU A 210 -12.34 2.06 28.81
CA GLU A 210 -13.18 3.09 29.43
C GLU A 210 -14.26 3.62 28.48
N LEU A 211 -14.06 3.48 27.16
CA LEU A 211 -15.00 3.94 26.13
C LEU A 211 -15.92 2.82 25.63
N VAL A 212 -15.39 1.61 25.45
CA VAL A 212 -16.11 0.51 24.80
C VAL A 212 -16.32 -0.72 25.69
N GLY A 213 -15.71 -0.78 26.87
CA GLY A 213 -15.72 -1.95 27.76
C GLY A 213 -14.85 -3.09 27.24
N TYR A 214 -15.20 -3.63 26.05
CA TYR A 214 -14.43 -4.64 25.34
C TYR A 214 -14.11 -4.14 23.92
N PRO A 215 -12.84 -4.27 23.47
CA PRO A 215 -12.47 -3.98 22.08
C PRO A 215 -13.33 -4.77 21.09
N PRO A 216 -13.90 -4.13 20.06
CA PRO A 216 -14.60 -4.85 19.02
C PRO A 216 -13.62 -5.71 18.21
N GLU A 217 -14.10 -6.86 17.74
CA GLU A 217 -13.31 -7.71 16.84
C GLU A 217 -12.92 -6.92 15.57
N GLY A 218 -11.67 -7.07 15.13
CA GLY A 218 -11.16 -6.42 13.93
C GLY A 218 -10.67 -4.99 14.14
N ALA A 219 -10.75 -4.44 15.36
CA ALA A 219 -10.16 -3.14 15.66
C ALA A 219 -8.67 -3.09 15.29
N GLU A 220 -7.94 -4.19 15.43
CA GLU A 220 -6.53 -4.32 15.07
C GLU A 220 -6.23 -4.11 13.57
N LEU A 221 -7.26 -4.13 12.71
CA LEU A 221 -7.16 -3.88 11.28
C LEU A 221 -7.25 -2.39 10.92
N LEU A 222 -7.65 -1.53 11.87
CA LEU A 222 -7.80 -0.08 11.66
C LEU A 222 -6.48 0.64 11.35
N PRO A 223 -5.34 0.35 12.02
CA PRO A 223 -4.09 1.04 11.72
C PRO A 223 -3.60 0.75 10.29
N THR A 224 -3.33 1.81 9.52
CA THR A 224 -2.78 1.67 8.16
C THR A 224 -1.28 1.38 8.15
N ARG A 225 -0.56 1.69 9.24
CA ARG A 225 0.89 1.55 9.37
C ARG A 225 1.69 2.23 8.24
N GLY A 226 1.14 3.30 7.67
CA GLY A 226 1.76 4.04 6.57
C GLY A 226 1.34 3.59 5.18
N ALA A 227 0.53 2.53 5.07
CA ALA A 227 -0.04 2.11 3.79
C ALA A 227 -0.95 3.18 3.18
N VAL A 228 -0.93 3.26 1.84
CA VAL A 228 -1.94 4.01 1.09
C VAL A 228 -3.27 3.26 1.21
N SER A 229 -4.28 3.93 1.77
CA SER A 229 -5.61 3.36 2.00
C SER A 229 -6.67 4.44 1.80
N GLY A 230 -7.75 4.11 1.10
CA GLY A 230 -8.84 5.05 0.84
C GLY A 230 -8.41 6.36 0.16
N ALA A 231 -7.43 6.30 -0.73
CA ALA A 231 -6.80 7.47 -1.33
C ALA A 231 -6.44 7.28 -2.80
N ALA A 232 -6.48 8.38 -3.54
CA ALA A 232 -5.92 8.52 -4.88
C ALA A 232 -4.85 9.60 -4.86
N TYR A 233 -3.71 9.37 -5.48
CA TYR A 233 -2.61 10.34 -5.50
C TYR A 233 -1.89 10.41 -6.84
N VAL A 234 -1.21 11.53 -7.05
CA VAL A 234 -0.25 11.76 -8.13
C VAL A 234 1.03 12.35 -7.54
N PHE A 235 2.16 11.79 -7.94
CA PHE A 235 3.48 12.18 -7.44
C PHE A 235 4.49 12.30 -8.58
N PRO A 236 4.44 13.39 -9.35
CA PRO A 236 5.48 13.73 -10.31
C PRO A 236 6.77 14.08 -9.58
N ARG A 237 7.89 13.52 -10.03
CA ARG A 237 9.22 13.84 -9.48
C ARG A 237 10.22 14.05 -10.58
N VAL A 238 11.26 14.79 -10.27
CA VAL A 238 12.43 14.97 -11.12
C VAL A 238 13.68 14.62 -10.33
N ARG A 239 14.64 13.99 -10.98
CA ARG A 239 16.00 13.76 -10.48
C ARG A 239 17.01 14.34 -11.45
N ASN A 240 18.08 14.91 -10.92
CA ASN A 240 19.26 15.31 -11.66
C ASN A 240 20.52 14.73 -11.01
N GLY A 241 21.31 13.99 -11.80
CA GLY A 241 22.67 13.64 -11.44
C GLY A 241 23.59 14.83 -11.67
N VAL A 242 23.73 15.69 -10.65
CA VAL A 242 24.55 16.91 -10.71
C VAL A 242 26.02 16.56 -10.92
N ARG A 243 26.46 15.45 -10.31
CA ARG A 243 27.77 14.82 -10.48
C ARG A 243 27.57 13.30 -10.46
N ASP A 244 28.55 12.53 -10.94
CA ASP A 244 28.47 11.05 -10.91
C ASP A 244 28.28 10.49 -9.50
N TRP A 245 28.72 11.23 -8.47
CA TRP A 245 28.59 10.88 -7.06
C TRP A 245 27.41 11.58 -6.35
N LEU A 246 26.68 12.50 -7.00
CA LEU A 246 25.68 13.35 -6.36
C LEU A 246 24.39 13.48 -7.19
N ASP A 247 23.29 13.05 -6.59
CA ASP A 247 21.94 13.24 -7.12
C ASP A 247 21.15 14.22 -6.28
N ILE A 248 20.33 15.04 -6.93
CA ILE A 248 19.26 15.83 -6.31
C ILE A 248 17.94 15.36 -6.92
N TYR A 249 16.91 15.19 -6.10
CA TYR A 249 15.59 14.78 -6.58
C TYR A 249 14.48 15.37 -5.73
N GLY A 250 13.27 15.39 -6.28
CA GLY A 250 12.11 15.82 -5.53
C GLY A 250 10.88 16.02 -6.39
N GLY A 251 9.78 16.38 -5.75
CA GLY A 251 8.53 16.70 -6.41
C GLY A 251 7.35 16.83 -5.44
N PRO A 252 6.20 17.31 -5.93
CA PRO A 252 4.99 17.38 -5.14
C PRO A 252 4.20 16.06 -5.20
N LEU A 253 3.79 15.53 -4.05
CA LEU A 253 2.72 14.55 -3.90
C LEU A 253 1.41 15.29 -3.68
N ILE A 254 0.38 14.99 -4.46
CA ILE A 254 -0.97 15.54 -4.30
C ILE A 254 -1.92 14.37 -4.10
N ALA A 255 -2.74 14.40 -3.05
CA ALA A 255 -3.60 13.29 -2.71
C ALA A 255 -5.03 13.71 -2.32
N LEU A 256 -5.97 12.84 -2.68
CA LEU A 256 -7.40 12.93 -2.41
C LEU A 256 -7.84 11.64 -1.73
N SER A 257 -8.81 11.70 -0.83
CA SER A 257 -9.49 10.51 -0.33
C SER A 257 -10.56 10.04 -1.33
N THR A 258 -10.67 8.73 -1.49
CA THR A 258 -11.63 8.09 -2.41
C THR A 258 -13.01 7.94 -1.79
N ALA A 259 -13.08 7.97 -0.45
CA ALA A 259 -14.29 8.09 0.35
C ALA A 259 -14.14 9.21 1.38
N ALA A 260 -15.25 9.75 1.88
CA ALA A 260 -15.20 10.77 2.93
C ALA A 260 -14.54 10.19 4.19
N MET A 261 -13.49 10.84 4.71
CA MET A 261 -12.80 10.40 5.92
C MET A 261 -13.60 10.75 7.18
N ALA A 262 -14.66 9.99 7.42
CA ALA A 262 -15.39 10.05 8.69
C ALA A 262 -14.70 9.15 9.72
N ASP A 263 -14.45 9.68 10.90
CA ASP A 263 -14.02 8.93 12.07
C ASP A 263 -15.27 8.44 12.82
N PRO A 264 -15.44 7.12 13.02
CA PRO A 264 -16.63 6.57 13.67
C PRO A 264 -16.85 7.13 15.08
N PHE A 265 -15.77 7.33 15.84
CA PHE A 265 -15.83 7.84 17.20
C PHE A 265 -16.31 9.30 17.25
N ASN A 266 -15.63 10.21 16.52
CA ASN A 266 -16.01 11.62 16.50
C ASN A 266 -17.41 11.84 15.90
N THR A 267 -17.82 10.99 14.97
CA THR A 267 -19.18 10.97 14.42
C THR A 267 -20.21 10.57 15.48
N ARG A 268 -19.93 9.53 16.27
CA ARG A 268 -20.80 9.05 17.35
C ARG A 268 -21.00 10.10 18.44
N ILE A 269 -19.92 10.72 18.94
CA ILE A 269 -20.02 11.77 19.97
C ILE A 269 -20.71 13.05 19.46
N SER A 270 -20.73 13.27 18.14
CA SER A 270 -21.41 14.39 17.49
C SER A 270 -22.87 14.09 17.12
N GLY A 271 -23.49 13.09 17.76
CA GLY A 271 -24.89 12.72 17.53
C GLY A 271 -25.15 12.14 16.14
N GLY A 272 -24.16 11.52 15.50
CA GLY A 272 -24.28 10.91 14.17
C GLY A 272 -23.97 11.85 13.02
N THR A 273 -23.70 13.13 13.27
CA THR A 273 -23.20 14.04 12.22
C THR A 273 -21.77 13.63 11.83
N PRO A 274 -21.49 13.33 10.55
CA PRO A 274 -20.16 12.88 10.13
C PRO A 274 -19.05 13.87 10.52
N ARG A 275 -18.03 13.39 11.23
CA ARG A 275 -16.83 14.15 11.62
C ARG A 275 -15.58 13.40 11.24
N ASN A 276 -14.52 14.12 10.86
CA ASN A 276 -13.20 13.50 10.63
C ASN A 276 -12.50 13.20 11.97
N ALA A 277 -11.29 12.62 11.91
CA ALA A 277 -10.50 12.26 13.09
C ALA A 277 -10.10 13.45 14.00
N LEU A 278 -10.20 14.69 13.50
CA LEU A 278 -9.90 15.93 14.22
C LEU A 278 -11.16 16.68 14.69
N GLY A 279 -12.35 16.11 14.50
CA GLY A 279 -13.63 16.70 14.90
C GLY A 279 -14.20 17.74 13.93
N GLY A 280 -13.54 18.00 12.80
CA GLY A 280 -14.03 18.88 11.74
C GLY A 280 -14.96 18.17 10.75
N VAL A 281 -15.44 18.92 9.75
CA VAL A 281 -16.24 18.36 8.65
C VAL A 281 -15.35 17.50 7.75
N PRO A 282 -15.74 16.26 7.40
CA PRO A 282 -14.96 15.41 6.51
C PRO A 282 -14.78 16.05 5.12
N GLY A 283 -13.52 16.21 4.71
CA GLY A 283 -13.15 16.67 3.37
C GLY A 283 -12.52 15.56 2.52
N ARG A 284 -12.42 15.80 1.21
CA ARG A 284 -11.76 14.88 0.27
C ARG A 284 -10.30 15.19 -0.03
N TYR A 285 -9.88 16.44 0.10
CA TYR A 285 -8.50 16.80 -0.18
C TYR A 285 -7.60 16.45 1.01
N LEU A 286 -6.70 15.48 0.82
CA LEU A 286 -5.77 15.04 1.87
C LEU A 286 -4.65 16.06 2.05
N GLY A 287 -4.10 16.56 0.96
CA GLY A 287 -3.07 17.60 1.02
C GLY A 287 -2.11 17.56 -0.17
N THR A 288 -1.15 18.48 -0.12
CA THR A 288 0.01 18.49 -1.00
C THR A 288 1.27 18.43 -0.14
N GLU A 289 2.19 17.54 -0.50
CA GLU A 289 3.47 17.37 0.16
C GLU A 289 4.59 17.62 -0.84
N LEU A 290 5.53 18.49 -0.50
CA LEU A 290 6.74 18.69 -1.29
C LEU A 290 7.88 17.88 -0.67
N ASP A 291 8.38 16.91 -1.43
CA ASP A 291 9.54 16.11 -1.04
C ASP A 291 10.77 16.52 -1.82
N LEU A 292 11.89 16.70 -1.12
CA LEU A 292 13.21 16.97 -1.67
C LEU A 292 14.23 16.01 -1.06
N GLY A 293 15.21 15.61 -1.87
CA GLY A 293 16.26 14.69 -1.46
C GLY A 293 17.58 14.95 -2.17
N VAL A 294 18.65 14.66 -1.45
CA VAL A 294 20.03 14.66 -1.94
C VAL A 294 20.65 13.31 -1.61
N GLN A 295 21.27 12.66 -2.59
CA GLN A 295 21.95 11.40 -2.38
C GLN A 295 23.38 11.47 -2.91
N ALA A 296 24.33 11.21 -2.03
CA ALA A 296 25.74 11.04 -2.35
C ALA A 296 26.12 9.55 -2.35
N ARG A 297 26.88 9.10 -3.35
CA ARG A 297 27.41 7.73 -3.45
C ARG A 297 28.89 7.78 -3.82
N MET A 298 29.73 7.08 -3.06
CA MET A 298 31.18 7.08 -3.23
C MET A 298 31.74 5.67 -3.11
N THR A 299 32.84 5.40 -3.80
CA THR A 299 33.60 4.13 -3.70
C THR A 299 35.02 4.45 -3.24
N PRO A 300 35.24 4.74 -1.94
CA PRO A 300 36.53 5.24 -1.45
C PRO A 300 37.66 4.22 -1.56
N VAL A 301 37.36 2.92 -1.48
CA VAL A 301 38.31 1.82 -1.73
C VAL A 301 37.63 0.73 -2.54
N ALA A 302 38.43 -0.11 -3.21
CA ALA A 302 37.92 -1.24 -3.96
C ALA A 302 37.10 -2.18 -3.05
N GLY A 303 35.90 -2.55 -3.48
CA GLY A 303 35.01 -3.41 -2.69
C GLY A 303 34.26 -2.69 -1.56
N MET A 304 34.29 -1.35 -1.47
CA MET A 304 33.47 -0.62 -0.50
C MET A 304 32.70 0.52 -1.16
N ALA A 305 31.37 0.45 -1.12
CA ALA A 305 30.49 1.52 -1.54
C ALA A 305 29.83 2.19 -0.33
N VAL A 306 29.98 3.50 -0.21
CA VAL A 306 29.37 4.33 0.83
C VAL A 306 28.28 5.18 0.21
N SER A 307 27.14 5.28 0.88
CA SER A 307 26.05 6.18 0.49
C SER A 307 25.57 7.02 1.67
N ALA A 308 25.23 8.27 1.37
CA ALA A 308 24.56 9.18 2.29
C ALA A 308 23.35 9.77 1.58
N THR A 309 22.19 9.71 2.21
CA THR A 309 20.93 10.26 1.67
C THR A 309 20.32 11.17 2.72
N ALA A 310 19.98 12.39 2.34
CA ALA A 310 19.23 13.33 3.16
C ALA A 310 17.95 13.69 2.42
N GLU A 311 16.81 13.54 3.07
CA GLU A 311 15.49 13.76 2.51
C GLU A 311 14.67 14.63 3.47
N GLY A 312 13.88 15.57 2.92
CA GLY A 312 13.00 16.44 3.67
C GLY A 312 11.66 16.60 2.97
N GLY A 313 10.58 16.58 3.75
CA GLY A 313 9.21 16.75 3.29
C GLY A 313 8.55 17.97 3.95
N TYR A 314 7.67 18.64 3.22
CA TYR A 314 6.80 19.69 3.73
C TYR A 314 5.36 19.44 3.26
N LEU A 315 4.52 19.00 4.18
CA LEU A 315 3.11 18.72 3.94
C LEU A 315 2.25 19.91 4.32
N VAL A 316 1.37 20.32 3.40
CA VAL A 316 0.24 21.20 3.66
C VAL A 316 -1.03 20.34 3.68
N PRO A 317 -1.57 20.00 4.86
CA PRO A 317 -2.80 19.23 4.98
C PRO A 317 -3.97 19.94 4.30
N GLY A 318 -4.84 19.15 3.69
CA GLY A 318 -6.05 19.62 3.03
C GLY A 318 -7.30 19.54 3.92
N ALA A 319 -8.45 19.84 3.32
CA ALA A 319 -9.75 19.88 4.02
C ALA A 319 -10.16 18.56 4.70
N ALA A 320 -9.56 17.42 4.32
CA ALA A 320 -9.77 16.16 5.05
C ALA A 320 -9.34 16.25 6.53
N PHE A 321 -8.42 17.17 6.85
CA PHE A 321 -7.89 17.42 8.18
C PHE A 321 -8.41 18.74 8.79
N ALA A 322 -9.66 19.10 8.49
CA ALA A 322 -10.35 20.19 9.17
C ALA A 322 -10.45 19.94 10.69
N LEU A 323 -10.23 20.98 11.49
CA LEU A 323 -10.40 21.01 12.93
C LEU A 323 -11.87 21.33 13.27
N ALA A 324 -12.25 21.08 14.52
CA ALA A 324 -13.61 21.38 15.02
C ALA A 324 -13.98 22.87 14.91
N ASP A 325 -13.01 23.79 14.90
CA ASP A 325 -13.21 25.23 14.77
C ASP A 325 -13.26 25.73 13.31
N GLY A 326 -13.22 24.82 12.34
CA GLY A 326 -13.29 25.13 10.90
C GLY A 326 -11.94 25.46 10.24
N ARG A 327 -10.84 25.59 11.00
CA ARG A 327 -9.50 25.69 10.42
C ARG A 327 -9.04 24.33 9.89
N THR A 328 -7.96 24.31 9.11
CA THR A 328 -7.29 23.05 8.72
C THR A 328 -6.04 22.86 9.58
N LEU A 329 -5.64 21.60 9.79
CA LEU A 329 -4.38 21.24 10.44
C LEU A 329 -3.21 22.03 9.80
N GLY A 330 -2.34 22.58 10.64
CA GLY A 330 -1.18 23.36 10.19
C GLY A 330 -0.17 22.50 9.41
N PRO A 331 0.75 23.14 8.67
CA PRO A 331 1.78 22.42 7.92
C PRO A 331 2.66 21.53 8.80
N ILE A 332 3.12 20.41 8.24
CA ILE A 332 3.98 19.43 8.91
C ILE A 332 5.27 19.29 8.09
N ALA A 333 6.41 19.32 8.76
CA ALA A 333 7.71 19.07 8.14
C ALA A 333 8.38 17.86 8.80
N ALA A 334 9.07 17.07 8.00
CA ALA A 334 9.89 15.96 8.47
C ALA A 334 11.17 15.88 7.65
N ALA A 335 12.22 15.34 8.26
CA ALA A 335 13.47 15.08 7.57
C ALA A 335 14.05 13.75 8.04
N ARG A 336 14.78 13.08 7.15
CA ARG A 336 15.49 11.84 7.48
C ARG A 336 16.84 11.79 6.80
N VAL A 337 17.80 11.17 7.49
CA VAL A 337 19.15 10.93 6.99
C VAL A 337 19.42 9.44 7.05
N ARG A 338 20.00 8.90 5.98
CA ARG A 338 20.41 7.50 5.89
C ARG A 338 21.86 7.41 5.47
N LEU A 339 22.62 6.59 6.19
CA LEU A 339 23.98 6.22 5.85
C LEU A 339 24.00 4.74 5.51
N GLY A 340 24.69 4.38 4.43
CA GLY A 340 24.82 3.00 3.97
C GLY A 340 26.26 2.66 3.64
N VAL A 341 26.65 1.44 3.98
CA VAL A 341 27.92 0.85 3.57
C VAL A 341 27.63 -0.53 2.99
N ARG A 342 28.17 -0.81 1.80
CA ARG A 342 28.09 -2.11 1.14
C ARG A 342 29.50 -2.61 0.82
N PHE A 343 29.77 -3.86 1.19
CA PHE A 343 30.98 -4.60 0.85
C PHE A 343 30.71 -5.56 -0.33
#